data_AF-A0A3L8D2H2-F1
#
_entry.id   AF-A0A3L8D2H2-F1
#
_cell.length_a   1.000
_cell.length_b   1.000
_cell.length_c   1.000
_cell.angle_alpha   90.00
_cell.angle_beta   90.00
_cell.angle_gamma   90.00
#
_symmetry.space_group_name_H-M   'P 1'
#
loop_
_entity.id
_entity.type
_entity.pdbx_description
1 polymer ?
#
loop_
_entity_poly.entity_id
_entity_poly.type
_entity_poly.pdbx_seq_one_letter_code
_entity_poly.pdbx_strand_id
1 'polypeptide(L)'
;DLDLAVLSAGNAKPLATYHQSAAFVSDAFRLDDLEIDTARYKLTPDLRAFGLRVNFKGSSGPNPMDESWLSLYVKEGNTLRPVLERLVMYVYSGEWDTRCAGERANTVRTIEIGKTSSHGYADLIVKSVTTSMVGEGEGDACEVKSSTGKPVLTTLRYDGKRYGLPDGFKGVQ
;
A
#
# COMPACT_ATOMS: atom_id res chain seq x y z
N ASP A 1 -7.18 2.02 -17.29
CA ASP A 1 -7.73 3.18 -16.56
C ASP A 1 -8.28 2.75 -15.20
N LEU A 2 -8.54 3.70 -14.31
CA LEU A 2 -9.21 3.50 -13.02
C LEU A 2 -10.38 4.47 -12.91
N ASP A 3 -11.58 3.93 -12.73
CA ASP A 3 -12.80 4.67 -12.44
C ASP A 3 -13.29 4.30 -11.04
N LEU A 4 -13.51 5.32 -10.20
CA LEU A 4 -14.08 5.18 -8.86
C LEU A 4 -15.35 6.00 -8.74
N ALA A 5 -16.36 5.45 -8.07
CA ALA A 5 -17.59 6.17 -7.78
C ALA A 5 -18.13 5.82 -6.40
N VAL A 6 -18.59 6.83 -5.68
CA VAL A 6 -19.47 6.66 -4.51
C VAL A 6 -20.89 6.86 -4.97
N LEU A 7 -21.73 5.84 -4.79
CA LEU A 7 -23.11 5.83 -5.26
C LEU A 7 -24.09 5.97 -4.09
N SER A 8 -25.25 6.55 -4.37
CA SER A 8 -26.40 6.50 -3.46
C SER A 8 -26.95 5.08 -3.38
N ALA A 9 -27.10 4.53 -2.17
CA ALA A 9 -27.50 3.15 -1.95
C ALA A 9 -28.89 2.80 -2.53
N GLY A 10 -29.81 3.78 -2.63
CA GLY A 10 -31.19 3.54 -3.05
C GLY A 10 -31.45 3.58 -4.55
N ASN A 11 -30.58 4.22 -5.34
CA ASN A 11 -30.81 4.42 -6.77
C ASN A 11 -29.54 4.37 -7.63
N ALA A 12 -28.41 3.97 -7.04
CA ALA A 12 -27.11 3.90 -7.70
C ALA A 12 -26.66 5.23 -8.38
N LYS A 13 -27.26 6.37 -8.02
CA LYS A 13 -26.87 7.67 -8.58
C LYS A 13 -25.47 8.02 -8.07
N PRO A 14 -24.52 8.42 -8.94
CA PRO A 14 -23.21 8.89 -8.52
C PRO A 14 -23.31 10.13 -7.64
N LEU A 15 -22.77 10.02 -6.43
CA LEU A 15 -22.61 11.13 -5.49
C LEU A 15 -21.26 11.82 -5.66
N ALA A 16 -20.23 11.06 -6.05
CA ALA A 16 -18.93 11.56 -6.44
C ALA A 16 -18.18 10.54 -7.30
N THR A 17 -17.35 11.02 -8.22
CA THR A 17 -16.55 10.16 -9.10
C THR A 17 -15.10 10.60 -9.18
N TYR A 18 -14.24 9.70 -9.64
CA TYR A 18 -12.85 9.94 -10.00
C TYR A 18 -12.47 9.06 -11.17
N HIS A 19 -11.68 9.63 -12.07
CA HIS A 19 -11.13 8.93 -13.23
C HIS A 19 -9.63 9.19 -13.28
N GLN A 20 -8.86 8.14 -13.53
CA GLN A 20 -7.44 8.22 -13.81
C GLN A 20 -7.08 7.32 -14.97
N SER A 21 -6.59 7.93 -16.05
CA SER A 21 -6.10 7.19 -17.18
C SER A 21 -4.79 6.46 -16.84
N ALA A 22 -4.57 5.30 -17.44
CA ALA A 22 -3.34 4.51 -17.29
C ALA A 22 -2.87 4.32 -15.82
N ALA A 23 -3.82 4.17 -14.90
CA ALA A 23 -3.54 4.13 -13.45
C ALA A 23 -2.61 2.98 -13.02
N PHE A 24 -2.63 1.87 -13.78
CA PHE A 24 -1.82 0.69 -13.53
C PHE A 24 -1.20 0.24 -14.86
N VAL A 25 0.11 0.00 -14.86
CA VAL A 25 0.86 -0.50 -16.01
C VAL A 25 1.32 -1.92 -15.69
N SER A 26 0.66 -2.90 -16.29
CA SER A 26 0.97 -4.31 -16.05
C SER A 26 2.06 -4.77 -17.03
N ASP A 27 3.32 -4.74 -16.60
CA ASP A 27 4.45 -5.37 -17.30
C ASP A 27 4.94 -6.59 -16.50
N ALA A 28 6.20 -6.60 -16.04
CA ALA A 28 6.78 -7.68 -15.25
C ALA A 28 6.06 -7.93 -13.91
N PHE A 29 5.25 -6.96 -13.44
CA PHE A 29 4.41 -7.03 -12.24
C PHE A 29 2.95 -6.97 -12.65
N ARG A 30 2.26 -8.12 -12.60
CA ARG A 30 0.86 -8.18 -13.00
C ARG A 30 -0.03 -7.60 -11.90
N LEU A 31 -1.04 -6.83 -12.31
CA LEU A 31 -2.15 -6.52 -11.42
C LEU A 31 -2.85 -7.83 -11.05
N ASP A 32 -2.87 -8.17 -9.76
CA ASP A 32 -3.46 -9.40 -9.25
C ASP A 32 -4.89 -9.16 -8.75
N ASP A 33 -5.10 -8.06 -8.02
CA ASP A 33 -6.35 -7.81 -7.32
C ASP A 33 -6.55 -6.31 -6.95
N LEU A 34 -7.80 -5.92 -6.73
CA LEU A 34 -8.21 -4.57 -6.36
C LEU A 34 -9.37 -4.60 -5.35
N GLU A 35 -9.23 -3.90 -4.23
CA GLU A 35 -10.17 -3.95 -3.11
C GLU A 35 -10.49 -2.56 -2.56
N ILE A 36 -11.72 -2.38 -2.06
CA ILE A 36 -12.09 -1.18 -1.29
C ILE A 36 -11.73 -1.39 0.19
N ASP A 37 -10.82 -0.56 0.69
CA ASP A 37 -10.46 -0.53 2.11
C ASP A 37 -11.37 0.45 2.86
N THR A 38 -12.19 -0.09 3.76
CA THR A 38 -13.14 0.69 4.56
C THR A 38 -12.66 0.89 5.99
N ALA A 39 -11.35 0.85 6.28
CA ALA A 39 -10.83 1.17 7.60
C ALA A 39 -11.20 2.60 8.05
N ARG A 40 -11.02 2.89 9.33
CA ARG A 40 -11.48 4.14 9.97
C ARG A 40 -10.50 5.30 9.72
N TYR A 41 -10.27 5.67 8.47
CA TYR A 41 -9.43 6.81 8.09
C TYR A 41 -10.13 8.15 8.34
N LYS A 42 -10.38 8.47 9.62
CA LYS A 42 -10.99 9.72 10.05
C LYS A 42 -9.95 10.84 10.03
N LEU A 43 -9.88 11.57 8.92
CA LEU A 43 -8.87 12.61 8.70
C LEU A 43 -9.22 13.91 9.42
N THR A 44 -10.51 14.18 9.63
CA THR A 44 -11.03 15.27 10.46
C THR A 44 -12.23 14.78 11.30
N PRO A 45 -12.77 15.56 12.24
CA PRO A 45 -13.99 15.20 12.98
C PRO A 45 -15.18 14.79 12.09
N ASP A 46 -15.29 15.38 10.89
CA ASP A 46 -16.45 15.22 9.99
C ASP A 46 -16.09 14.59 8.64
N LEU A 47 -14.79 14.35 8.37
CA LEU A 47 -14.32 13.78 7.12
C LEU A 47 -13.61 12.45 7.32
N ARG A 48 -14.13 11.42 6.65
CA ARG A 48 -13.54 10.09 6.58
C ARG A 48 -13.16 9.78 5.14
N ALA A 49 -11.92 9.37 4.93
CA ALA A 49 -11.48 8.79 3.68
C ALA A 49 -11.85 7.30 3.60
N PHE A 50 -11.96 6.79 2.38
CA PHE A 50 -11.89 5.36 2.11
C PHE A 50 -10.64 5.06 1.29
N GLY A 51 -10.18 3.83 1.37
CA GLY A 51 -9.01 3.37 0.65
C GLY A 51 -9.35 2.54 -0.59
N LEU A 52 -8.44 2.56 -1.54
CA LEU A 52 -8.34 1.60 -2.62
C LEU A 52 -7.04 0.83 -2.41
N ARG A 53 -7.13 -0.49 -2.28
CA ARG A 53 -5.98 -1.40 -2.28
C ARG A 53 -5.80 -2.00 -3.65
N VAL A 54 -4.53 -2.09 -4.06
CA VAL A 54 -4.16 -2.64 -5.36
C VAL A 54 -3.00 -3.57 -5.15
N ASN A 55 -3.15 -4.82 -5.56
CA ASN A 55 -2.18 -5.88 -5.35
C ASN A 55 -1.50 -6.23 -6.67
N PHE A 56 -0.17 -6.33 -6.64
CA PHE A 56 0.66 -6.72 -7.76
C PHE A 56 1.47 -7.95 -7.40
N LYS A 57 1.67 -8.83 -8.38
CA LYS A 57 2.49 -10.03 -8.23
C LYS A 57 3.50 -10.18 -9.35
N GLY A 58 4.70 -10.54 -8.96
CA GLY A 58 5.74 -11.02 -9.86
C GLY A 58 5.50 -12.48 -10.20
N SER A 59 6.04 -12.93 -11.33
CA SER A 59 5.96 -14.34 -11.77
C SER A 59 7.28 -15.10 -11.64
N SER A 60 8.38 -14.39 -11.35
CA SER A 60 9.70 -15.00 -11.22
C SER A 60 9.84 -15.74 -9.90
N GLY A 61 10.12 -17.04 -9.97
CA GLY A 61 10.44 -17.85 -8.80
C GLY A 61 11.79 -17.47 -8.16
N PRO A 62 12.87 -17.35 -8.95
CA PRO A 62 14.17 -16.93 -8.44
C PRO A 62 14.20 -15.49 -7.93
N ASN A 63 13.51 -14.58 -8.60
CA ASN A 63 13.51 -13.15 -8.25
C ASN A 63 12.08 -12.66 -7.99
N PRO A 64 11.42 -13.15 -6.93
CA PRO A 64 10.03 -12.82 -6.68
C PRO A 64 9.92 -11.36 -6.26
N MET A 65 8.80 -10.73 -6.63
CA MET A 65 8.47 -9.40 -6.14
C MET A 65 6.97 -9.16 -6.17
N ASP A 66 6.40 -8.84 -5.01
CA ASP A 66 4.98 -8.56 -4.84
C ASP A 66 4.83 -7.22 -4.11
N GLU A 67 3.81 -6.45 -4.46
CA GLU A 67 3.49 -5.20 -3.77
C GLU A 67 1.98 -5.05 -3.56
N SER A 68 1.59 -4.50 -2.42
CA SER A 68 0.23 -3.99 -2.19
C SER A 68 0.29 -2.50 -1.94
N TRP A 69 -0.49 -1.73 -2.67
CA TRP A 69 -0.57 -0.28 -2.51
C TRP A 69 -1.88 0.11 -1.86
N LEU A 70 -1.86 1.24 -1.15
CA LEU A 70 -3.05 1.92 -0.65
C LEU A 70 -3.06 3.37 -1.14
N SER A 71 -4.16 3.75 -1.77
CA SER A 71 -4.52 5.15 -2.00
C SER A 71 -5.74 5.51 -1.17
N LEU A 72 -5.79 6.72 -0.61
CA LEU A 72 -6.93 7.22 0.15
C LEU A 72 -7.63 8.33 -0.62
N TYR A 73 -8.96 8.29 -0.62
CA TYR A 73 -9.81 9.25 -1.31
C TYR A 73 -10.78 9.90 -0.33
N VAL A 74 -10.97 11.21 -0.48
CA VAL A 74 -12.00 11.98 0.22
C VAL A 74 -13.05 12.45 -0.78
N LYS A 75 -14.32 12.50 -0.35
CA LYS A 75 -15.39 13.10 -1.15
C LYS A 75 -15.39 14.61 -0.97
N GLU A 76 -15.25 15.34 -2.06
CA GLU A 76 -15.36 16.80 -2.11
C GLU A 76 -16.39 17.21 -3.16
N GLY A 77 -17.54 17.69 -2.70
CA GLY A 77 -18.68 17.96 -3.57
C GLY A 77 -19.07 16.70 -4.34
N ASN A 78 -18.99 16.76 -5.67
CA ASN A 78 -19.27 15.67 -6.60
C ASN A 78 -18.02 14.96 -7.13
N THR A 79 -16.85 15.17 -6.50
CA THR A 79 -15.58 14.55 -6.90
C THR A 79 -14.98 13.74 -5.77
N LEU A 80 -14.22 12.70 -6.14
CA LEU A 80 -13.35 11.98 -5.20
C LEU A 80 -11.93 12.48 -5.41
N ARG A 81 -11.33 13.07 -4.38
CA ARG A 81 -9.98 13.60 -4.44
C ARG A 81 -9.02 12.64 -3.75
N PRO A 82 -7.95 12.18 -4.41
CA PRO A 82 -6.89 11.44 -3.75
C PRO A 82 -6.15 12.34 -2.77
N VAL A 83 -5.93 11.85 -1.55
CA VAL A 83 -5.17 12.52 -0.48
C VAL A 83 -3.93 11.73 -0.08
N LEU A 84 -3.88 10.43 -0.36
CA LEU A 84 -2.71 9.57 -0.26
C LEU A 84 -2.70 8.72 -1.54
N GLU A 85 -1.55 8.61 -2.20
CA GLU A 85 -1.46 7.87 -3.46
C GLU A 85 -0.36 6.83 -3.39
N ARG A 86 -0.74 5.56 -3.60
CA ARG A 86 0.18 4.43 -3.79
C ARG A 86 1.18 4.22 -2.65
N LEU A 87 0.74 4.37 -1.41
CA LEU A 87 1.53 3.95 -0.26
C LEU A 87 1.69 2.44 -0.29
N VAL A 88 2.92 1.94 -0.39
CA VAL A 88 3.24 0.51 -0.29
C VAL A 88 2.89 0.01 1.10
N MET A 89 1.81 -0.74 1.21
CA MET A 89 1.35 -1.40 2.44
C MET A 89 2.04 -2.74 2.66
N TYR A 90 2.42 -3.39 1.58
CA TYR A 90 3.18 -4.63 1.58
C TYR A 90 4.18 -4.60 0.44
N VAL A 91 5.39 -5.06 0.69
CA VAL A 91 6.34 -5.41 -0.35
C VAL A 91 7.03 -6.70 0.05
N TYR A 92 7.23 -7.57 -0.92
CA TYR A 92 8.05 -8.77 -0.82
C TYR A 92 9.01 -8.77 -1.98
N SER A 93 10.28 -9.08 -1.73
CA SER A 93 11.30 -9.19 -2.76
C SER A 93 12.42 -10.14 -2.32
N GLY A 94 13.15 -10.71 -3.27
CA GLY A 94 14.34 -11.50 -2.96
C GLY A 94 15.03 -12.04 -4.19
N GLU A 95 16.10 -12.78 -3.94
CA GLU A 95 16.82 -13.60 -4.90
C GLU A 95 17.02 -14.99 -4.27
N TRP A 96 16.62 -16.03 -5.02
CA TRP A 96 16.60 -17.40 -4.52
C TRP A 96 16.98 -18.37 -5.64
N ASP A 97 17.74 -19.41 -5.32
CA ASP A 97 18.14 -20.46 -6.27
C ASP A 97 17.01 -21.47 -6.59
N THR A 98 15.80 -21.22 -6.06
CA THR A 98 14.60 -22.08 -6.05
C THR A 98 14.72 -23.41 -5.31
N ARG A 99 15.83 -23.67 -4.63
CA ARG A 99 16.13 -24.90 -3.89
C ARG A 99 16.33 -24.62 -2.40
N CYS A 100 17.31 -23.80 -2.05
CA CYS A 100 17.65 -23.44 -0.69
C CYS A 100 18.37 -22.10 -0.58
N ALA A 101 19.43 -21.88 -1.35
CA ALA A 101 20.29 -20.73 -1.16
C ALA A 101 19.62 -19.45 -1.66
N GLY A 102 19.65 -18.39 -0.85
CA GLY A 102 19.12 -17.11 -1.24
C GLY A 102 18.71 -16.23 -0.08
N GLU A 103 18.21 -15.05 -0.43
CA GLU A 103 17.68 -14.09 0.52
C GLU A 103 16.36 -13.51 0.05
N ARG A 104 15.46 -13.28 0.99
CA ARG A 104 14.19 -12.61 0.73
C ARG A 104 13.77 -11.78 1.92
N ALA A 105 13.01 -10.74 1.67
CA ALA A 105 12.44 -9.91 2.71
C ALA A 105 11.02 -9.51 2.36
N ASN A 106 10.19 -9.30 3.38
CA ASN A 106 8.93 -8.62 3.24
C ASN A 106 8.78 -7.51 4.28
N THR A 107 8.20 -6.39 3.87
CA THR A 107 7.78 -5.31 4.75
C THR A 107 6.27 -5.23 4.76
N VAL A 108 5.68 -5.33 5.95
CA VAL A 108 4.24 -5.08 6.18
C VAL A 108 4.09 -3.74 6.87
N ARG A 109 3.16 -2.92 6.37
CA ARG A 109 2.81 -1.63 6.96
C ARG A 109 1.37 -1.59 7.46
N THR A 110 1.15 -0.90 8.56
CA THR A 110 -0.18 -0.55 9.07
C THR A 110 -0.28 0.95 9.27
N ILE A 111 -1.50 1.50 9.18
CA ILE A 111 -1.75 2.93 9.38
C ILE A 111 -2.60 3.13 10.62
N GLU A 112 -2.18 4.06 11.46
CA GLU A 112 -2.95 4.58 12.58
C GLU A 112 -3.21 6.08 12.38
N ILE A 113 -4.36 6.55 12.84
CA ILE A 113 -4.68 7.98 12.86
C ILE A 113 -3.98 8.60 14.08
N GLY A 114 -3.09 9.56 13.80
CA GLY A 114 -2.34 10.29 14.81
C GLY A 114 -3.23 11.21 15.65
N LYS A 115 -2.70 11.59 16.81
CA LYS A 115 -3.34 12.59 17.69
C LYS A 115 -3.05 14.04 17.27
N THR A 116 -2.05 14.22 16.42
CA THR A 116 -1.65 15.51 15.83
C THR A 116 -2.29 15.68 14.46
N SER A 117 -2.32 16.93 13.99
CA SER A 117 -2.81 17.26 12.66
C SER A 117 -1.89 18.26 11.99
N SER A 118 -1.82 18.19 10.66
CA SER A 118 -1.09 19.09 9.80
C SER A 118 -2.06 19.62 8.75
N HIS A 119 -2.12 20.95 8.56
CA HIS A 119 -3.01 21.59 7.59
C HIS A 119 -4.48 21.11 7.65
N GLY A 120 -4.98 20.90 8.87
CA GLY A 120 -6.37 20.53 9.14
C GLY A 120 -6.70 19.04 9.03
N TYR A 121 -5.76 18.19 8.59
CA TYR A 121 -5.94 16.74 8.52
C TYR A 121 -5.06 16.04 9.56
N ALA A 122 -5.57 14.97 10.16
CA ALA A 122 -4.82 14.15 11.11
C ALA A 122 -3.53 13.60 10.46
N ASP A 123 -2.44 13.56 11.22
CA ASP A 123 -1.23 12.90 10.75
C ASP A 123 -1.45 11.38 10.67
N LEU A 124 -0.84 10.71 9.69
CA LEU A 124 -0.91 9.25 9.58
C LEU A 124 0.35 8.64 10.15
N ILE A 125 0.22 7.71 11.10
CA ILE A 125 1.34 6.98 11.67
C ILE A 125 1.43 5.65 10.94
N VAL A 126 2.47 5.51 10.12
CA VAL A 126 2.78 4.29 9.39
C VAL A 126 3.75 3.46 10.21
N LYS A 127 3.31 2.28 10.65
CA LYS A 127 4.16 1.30 11.32
C LYS A 127 4.64 0.28 10.31
N SER A 128 5.95 0.17 10.13
CA SER A 128 6.58 -0.80 9.23
C SER A 128 7.26 -1.91 10.02
N VAL A 129 7.06 -3.15 9.61
CA VAL A 129 7.77 -4.31 10.16
C VAL A 129 8.35 -5.10 8.99
N THR A 130 9.66 -5.32 9.02
CA THR A 130 10.36 -6.11 7.99
C THR A 130 10.76 -7.46 8.56
N THR A 131 10.45 -8.52 7.84
CA THR A 131 10.94 -9.87 8.11
C THR A 131 11.89 -10.24 6.97
N SER A 132 13.09 -10.68 7.32
CA SER A 132 14.10 -11.17 6.38
C SER A 132 14.31 -12.67 6.59
N MET A 133 14.60 -13.37 5.50
CA MET A 133 14.89 -14.79 5.50
C MET A 133 16.12 -15.04 4.62
N VAL A 134 17.04 -15.86 5.13
CA VAL A 134 18.25 -16.28 4.43
C VAL A 134 18.31 -17.80 4.46
N GLY A 135 18.50 -18.41 3.30
CA GLY A 135 18.72 -19.83 3.13
C GLY A 135 20.18 -20.10 2.75
N GLU A 136 20.79 -21.10 3.37
CA GLU A 136 22.17 -21.52 3.11
C GLU A 136 22.24 -23.06 3.00
N GLY A 137 23.08 -23.56 2.10
CA GLY A 137 23.26 -25.00 1.86
C GLY A 137 22.49 -25.51 0.65
N GLU A 138 22.45 -26.84 0.48
CA GLU A 138 21.78 -27.52 -0.64
C GLU A 138 21.07 -28.79 -0.17
N GLY A 139 19.94 -29.11 -0.81
CA GLY A 139 19.18 -30.34 -0.54
C GLY A 139 18.78 -30.48 0.94
N ASP A 140 19.06 -31.63 1.52
CA ASP A 140 18.72 -31.94 2.92
C ASP A 140 19.57 -31.17 3.95
N ALA A 141 20.67 -30.53 3.53
CA ALA A 141 21.51 -29.69 4.38
C ALA A 141 21.04 -28.22 4.40
N CYS A 142 19.87 -27.92 3.83
CA CYS A 142 19.34 -26.57 3.77
C CYS A 142 18.98 -26.02 5.15
N GLU A 143 19.63 -24.94 5.55
CA GLU A 143 19.26 -24.17 6.74
C GLU A 143 18.60 -22.86 6.34
N VAL A 144 17.38 -22.63 6.83
CA VAL A 144 16.66 -21.37 6.62
C VAL A 144 16.54 -20.63 7.94
N LYS A 145 17.10 -19.43 7.99
CA LYS A 145 17.05 -18.53 9.15
C LYS A 145 16.12 -17.37 8.84
N SER A 146 15.27 -17.01 9.78
CA SER A 146 14.39 -15.84 9.68
C SER A 146 14.66 -14.88 10.83
N SER A 147 14.51 -13.59 10.54
CA SER A 147 14.61 -12.53 11.54
C SER A 147 13.55 -11.47 11.28
N THR A 148 12.94 -10.97 12.34
CA THR A 148 11.96 -9.90 12.26
C THR A 148 12.52 -8.66 12.93
N GLY A 149 12.63 -7.58 12.17
CA GLY A 149 13.07 -6.29 12.66
C GLY A 149 12.09 -5.69 13.67
N LYS A 150 12.58 -4.78 14.51
CA LYS A 150 11.72 -3.97 15.37
C LYS A 150 10.83 -3.07 14.51
N PRO A 151 9.58 -2.79 14.95
CA PRO A 151 8.72 -1.86 14.23
C PRO A 151 9.35 -0.48 14.10
N VAL A 152 9.29 0.09 12.90
CA VAL A 152 9.70 1.47 12.61
C VAL A 152 8.45 2.32 12.39
N LEU A 153 8.36 3.46 13.06
CA LEU A 153 7.24 4.39 12.92
C LEU A 153 7.65 5.56 12.03
N THR A 154 6.78 5.89 11.07
CA THR A 154 6.94 7.02 10.16
C THR A 154 5.66 7.84 10.15
N THR A 155 5.77 9.12 10.47
CA THR A 155 4.61 10.03 10.45
C THR A 155 4.50 10.71 9.09
N LEU A 156 3.41 10.46 8.37
CA LEU A 156 3.05 11.21 7.17
C LEU A 156 2.23 12.43 7.58
N ARG A 157 2.72 13.61 7.23
CA ARG A 157 2.05 14.89 7.48
C ARG A 157 1.35 15.34 6.21
N TYR A 158 0.11 15.82 6.36
CA TYR A 158 -0.63 16.40 5.25
C TYR A 158 -0.06 17.78 4.90
N ASP A 159 0.22 18.02 3.62
CA ASP A 159 0.85 19.27 3.14
C ASP A 159 -0.18 20.37 2.77
N GLY A 160 -1.47 20.12 3.01
CA GLY A 160 -2.59 20.95 2.57
C GLY A 160 -3.28 20.43 1.30
N LYS A 161 -2.63 19.53 0.56
CA LYS A 161 -3.15 18.90 -0.65
C LYS A 161 -3.12 17.37 -0.58
N ARG A 162 -2.05 16.77 -0.07
CA ARG A 162 -1.83 15.32 0.04
C ARG A 162 -0.85 14.95 1.15
N TYR A 163 -0.80 13.68 1.50
CA TYR A 163 0.26 13.10 2.31
C TYR A 163 1.46 12.78 1.40
N GLY A 164 2.59 13.44 1.66
CA GLY A 164 3.85 13.11 1.01
C GLY A 164 4.38 11.76 1.47
N LEU A 165 4.93 10.97 0.55
CA LEU A 165 5.55 9.68 0.85
C LEU A 165 7.08 9.82 0.86
N PRO A 166 7.77 9.32 1.90
CA PRO A 166 9.22 9.17 1.87
C PRO A 166 9.68 8.18 0.79
N ASP A 167 10.98 8.19 0.51
CA ASP A 167 11.59 7.22 -0.40
C ASP A 167 11.34 5.78 0.09
N GLY A 168 11.03 4.88 -0.84
CA GLY A 168 10.69 3.48 -0.54
C GLY A 168 9.28 3.24 0.05
N PHE A 169 8.44 4.29 0.14
CA PHE A 169 7.03 4.15 0.55
C PHE A 169 6.07 4.23 -0.62
N LYS A 170 6.52 4.72 -1.78
CA LYS A 170 5.67 4.85 -2.97
C LYS A 170 5.87 3.66 -3.90
N GLY A 171 4.77 3.07 -4.35
CA GLY A 171 4.79 1.92 -5.27
C GLY A 171 5.45 2.28 -6.59
N VAL A 172 6.21 1.34 -7.14
CA VAL A 172 6.95 1.51 -8.40
C VAL A 172 6.13 0.97 -9.58
N GLN A 173 5.31 1.87 -10.15
CA GLN A 173 4.88 1.89 -11.55
C GLN A 173 4.78 3.33 -12.03
#